data_AF-A0A6A5XWW5-F1
#
_entry.id   AF-A0A6A5XWW5-F1
#
_cell.length_a   1.000
_cell.length_b   1.000
_cell.length_c   1.000
_cell.angle_alpha   90.00
_cell.angle_beta   90.00
_cell.angle_gamma   90.00
#
_symmetry.space_group_name_H-M   'P 1'
#
loop_
_entity.id
_entity.type
_entity.pdbx_description
1 polymer ?
#
loop_
_entity_poly.entity_id
_entity_poly.type
_entity_poly.pdbx_seq_one_letter_code
_entity_poly.pdbx_strand_id
1 'polypeptide(L)'
;MTLSPKVKSNSTRHYKAIGRDLYNIIVKAGIISLIMRCDPHTIYHFPHSFKETVFDGRTMEVVNFEDMQAEDPRSRKSWPQGYTKDDKDTARNYSPLTQIILMDGIEAYRRGGWETADSTRWSPEYAQGTENEGFRVRRIVPAWTYLRWGKPRRFERGVEIANEKIHGKDWNGGFVEFQDVEGVPKPRPVVENDGDSS
;
A
#
# COMPACT_ATOMS: atom_id res chain seq x y z
N MET A 1 23.91 24.52 41.71
CA MET A 1 23.57 23.17 41.20
C MET A 1 22.08 22.93 41.42
N THR A 2 21.26 23.28 40.44
CA THR A 2 19.81 23.05 40.47
C THR A 2 19.51 21.76 39.73
N LEU A 3 19.02 20.76 40.46
CA LEU A 3 18.56 19.49 39.92
C LEU A 3 17.36 19.73 39.01
N SER A 4 17.49 19.36 37.74
CA SER A 4 16.38 19.33 36.79
C SER A 4 15.25 18.41 37.29
N PRO A 5 13.97 18.79 37.10
CA PRO A 5 12.86 17.97 37.51
C PRO A 5 12.77 16.72 36.66
N LYS A 6 12.74 15.54 37.30
CA LYS A 6 12.46 14.25 36.64
C LYS A 6 11.09 14.33 35.96
N VAL A 7 11.09 14.32 34.63
CA VAL A 7 9.91 14.07 33.81
C VAL A 7 9.33 12.71 34.23
N LYS A 8 8.16 12.72 34.89
CA LYS A 8 7.46 11.48 35.25
C LYS A 8 7.03 10.78 33.96
N SER A 9 7.39 9.52 33.83
CA SER A 9 7.23 8.69 32.63
C SER A 9 5.76 8.37 32.32
N ASN A 10 5.09 9.22 31.53
CA ASN A 10 3.82 8.86 30.89
C ASN A 10 3.96 7.71 29.87
N SER A 11 5.18 7.45 29.41
CA SER A 11 5.58 6.47 28.41
C SER A 11 5.10 5.03 28.72
N THR A 12 5.19 4.56 29.97
CA THR A 12 4.86 3.17 30.34
C THR A 12 3.37 2.84 30.21
N ARG A 13 2.47 3.83 30.35
CA ARG A 13 1.02 3.64 30.22
C ARG A 13 0.60 3.50 28.76
N HIS A 14 1.25 4.24 27.85
CA HIS A 14 1.01 4.16 26.41
C HIS A 14 1.42 2.81 25.83
N TYR A 15 2.57 2.26 26.24
CA TYR A 15 2.99 0.94 25.76
C TYR A 15 2.05 -0.19 26.18
N LYS A 16 1.45 -0.13 27.38
CA LYS A 16 0.45 -1.12 27.82
C LYS A 16 -0.86 -1.05 27.02
N ALA A 17 -1.30 0.17 26.66
CA ALA A 17 -2.50 0.36 25.84
C ALA A 17 -2.26 -0.18 24.41
N ILE A 18 -1.14 0.20 23.79
CA ILE A 18 -0.74 -0.29 22.46
C ILE A 18 -0.63 -1.81 22.46
N GLY A 19 -0.01 -2.41 23.48
CA GLY A 19 0.11 -3.86 23.59
C GLY A 19 -1.23 -4.58 23.63
N ARG A 20 -2.23 -4.03 24.34
CA ARG A 20 -3.59 -4.59 24.39
C ARG A 20 -4.29 -4.49 23.03
N ASP A 21 -4.18 -3.35 22.37
CA ASP A 21 -4.85 -3.13 21.09
C ASP A 21 -4.24 -4.00 19.99
N LEU A 22 -2.90 -4.10 19.96
CA LEU A 22 -2.19 -5.03 19.08
C LEU A 22 -2.60 -6.49 19.34
N TYR A 23 -2.67 -6.90 20.61
CA TYR A 23 -3.15 -8.24 20.96
C TYR A 23 -4.57 -8.49 20.43
N ASN A 24 -5.48 -7.55 20.61
CA ASN A 24 -6.86 -7.68 20.11
C ASN A 24 -6.91 -7.79 18.59
N ILE A 25 -6.12 -6.99 17.88
CA ILE A 25 -6.02 -7.04 16.41
C ILE A 25 -5.52 -8.42 15.98
N ILE A 26 -4.43 -8.91 16.58
CA ILE A 26 -3.83 -10.20 16.23
C ILE A 26 -4.81 -11.36 16.50
N VAL A 27 -5.45 -11.38 17.67
CA VAL A 27 -6.42 -12.45 18.02
C VAL A 27 -7.61 -12.43 17.06
N LYS A 28 -8.18 -11.26 16.78
CA LYS A 28 -9.30 -11.14 15.83
C LYS A 28 -8.89 -11.58 14.42
N ALA A 29 -7.72 -11.16 13.94
CA ALA A 29 -7.19 -11.58 12.65
C ALA A 29 -6.98 -13.11 12.59
N GLY A 30 -6.49 -13.71 13.68
CA GLY A 30 -6.35 -15.17 13.81
C GLY A 30 -7.69 -15.90 13.72
N ILE A 31 -8.70 -15.42 14.46
CA ILE A 31 -10.06 -15.98 14.40
C ILE A 31 -10.66 -15.84 12.99
N ILE A 32 -10.52 -14.67 12.36
CA ILE A 32 -10.97 -14.44 10.99
C ILE A 32 -10.28 -15.41 10.02
N SER A 33 -8.96 -15.60 10.14
CA SER A 33 -8.21 -16.54 9.31
C SER A 33 -8.71 -17.99 9.47
N LEU A 34 -9.05 -18.41 10.68
CA LEU A 34 -9.65 -19.73 10.92
C LEU A 34 -11.03 -19.83 10.25
N ILE A 35 -11.87 -18.81 10.40
CA ILE A 35 -13.19 -18.77 9.77
C ILE A 35 -13.06 -18.86 8.24
N MET A 36 -12.13 -18.12 7.65
CA MET A 36 -11.84 -18.14 6.20
C MET A 36 -11.43 -19.54 5.74
N ARG A 37 -10.54 -20.22 6.49
CA ARG A 37 -10.09 -21.59 6.15
C ARG A 37 -11.16 -22.66 6.31
N CYS A 38 -12.13 -22.44 7.20
CA CYS A 38 -13.26 -23.35 7.37
C CYS A 38 -14.29 -23.23 6.23
N ASP A 39 -14.18 -22.25 5.32
CA ASP A 39 -15.04 -22.16 4.14
C ASP A 39 -14.38 -22.90 2.96
N PRO A 40 -14.91 -24.07 2.54
CA PRO A 40 -14.31 -24.85 1.46
C PRO A 40 -14.61 -24.28 0.06
N HIS A 41 -15.53 -23.32 -0.07
CA HIS A 41 -16.02 -22.83 -1.35
C HIS A 41 -15.46 -21.46 -1.74
N THR A 42 -14.85 -20.74 -0.79
CA THR A 42 -14.31 -19.40 -1.02
C THR A 42 -12.78 -19.42 -1.03
N ILE A 43 -12.20 -18.90 -2.11
CA ILE A 43 -10.76 -18.66 -2.23
C ILE A 43 -10.50 -17.20 -1.90
N TYR A 44 -9.67 -16.96 -0.89
CA TYR A 44 -9.23 -15.62 -0.54
C TYR A 44 -7.89 -15.32 -1.21
N HIS A 45 -7.85 -14.22 -1.95
CA HIS A 45 -6.68 -13.77 -2.70
C HIS A 45 -6.33 -12.34 -2.30
N PHE A 46 -5.02 -12.07 -2.22
CA PHE A 46 -4.49 -10.77 -1.87
C PHE A 46 -3.99 -10.11 -3.17
N PRO A 47 -4.82 -9.33 -3.88
CA PRO A 47 -4.36 -8.62 -5.07
C PRO A 47 -3.18 -7.72 -4.73
N HIS A 48 -2.11 -7.87 -5.52
CA HIS A 48 -0.90 -7.09 -5.34
C HIS A 48 -1.16 -5.61 -5.61
N SER A 49 -0.75 -4.77 -4.66
CA SER A 49 -0.52 -3.36 -4.92
C SER A 49 0.96 -3.16 -5.24
N PHE A 50 1.27 -2.25 -6.16
CA PHE A 50 2.66 -1.93 -6.50
C PHE A 50 3.00 -0.48 -6.16
N LYS A 51 4.24 -0.27 -5.71
CA LYS A 51 4.83 1.06 -5.62
C LYS A 51 4.73 1.74 -6.98
N GLU A 52 4.52 3.05 -6.99
CA GLU A 52 4.37 3.84 -8.22
C GLU A 52 3.10 3.53 -9.06
N THR A 53 2.17 2.74 -8.53
CA THR A 53 0.84 2.58 -9.16
C THR A 53 0.01 3.85 -8.96
N VAL A 54 -0.67 4.28 -10.02
CA VAL A 54 -1.65 5.38 -9.95
C VAL A 54 -2.80 4.97 -9.06
N PHE A 55 -3.17 5.85 -8.15
CA PHE A 55 -4.28 5.61 -7.23
C PHE A 55 -5.59 5.35 -7.97
N ASP A 56 -6.27 4.28 -7.57
CA ASP A 56 -7.64 3.95 -7.97
C ASP A 56 -8.51 3.82 -6.73
N GLY A 57 -9.42 4.77 -6.53
CA GLY A 57 -10.32 4.79 -5.38
C GLY A 57 -11.32 3.64 -5.33
N ARG A 58 -11.41 2.80 -6.37
CA ARG A 58 -12.20 1.56 -6.29
C ARG A 58 -11.44 0.50 -5.51
N THR A 59 -10.13 0.34 -5.76
CA THR A 59 -9.30 -0.77 -5.27
C THR A 59 -8.45 -0.39 -4.06
N MET A 60 -8.21 0.90 -3.84
CA MET A 60 -7.31 1.44 -2.83
C MET A 60 -8.02 2.42 -1.89
N GLU A 61 -7.57 2.44 -0.64
CA GLU A 61 -7.93 3.38 0.40
C GLU A 61 -6.66 4.14 0.83
N VAL A 62 -6.77 5.46 0.96
CA VAL A 62 -5.63 6.36 1.16
C VAL A 62 -5.59 6.81 2.61
N VAL A 63 -4.49 6.51 3.30
CA VAL A 63 -4.34 6.88 4.71
C VAL A 63 -4.06 8.38 4.87
N ASN A 64 -3.32 9.00 3.95
CA ASN A 64 -3.00 10.42 3.94
C ASN A 64 -3.91 11.22 2.98
N PHE A 65 -5.20 10.89 2.92
CA PHE A 65 -6.13 11.50 1.97
C PHE A 65 -6.27 13.02 2.17
N GLU A 66 -6.38 13.46 3.42
CA GLU A 66 -6.51 14.88 3.77
C GLU A 66 -5.28 15.68 3.33
N ASP A 67 -4.08 15.15 3.58
CA ASP A 67 -2.81 15.77 3.15
C ASP A 67 -2.74 15.84 1.62
N MET A 68 -3.08 14.73 0.93
CA MET A 68 -3.10 14.67 -0.53
C MET A 68 -4.07 15.70 -1.13
N GLN A 69 -5.22 15.90 -0.49
CA GLN A 69 -6.21 16.90 -0.92
C GLN A 69 -5.74 18.34 -0.67
N ALA A 70 -5.11 18.58 0.48
CA ALA A 70 -4.55 19.89 0.83
C ALA A 70 -3.41 20.31 -0.10
N GLU A 71 -2.61 19.33 -0.53
CA GLU A 71 -1.43 19.52 -1.38
C GLU A 71 -1.69 19.34 -2.88
N ASP A 72 -2.95 19.16 -3.30
CA ASP A 72 -3.29 18.92 -4.70
C ASP A 72 -2.70 20.02 -5.62
N PRO A 73 -1.75 19.66 -6.50
CA PRO A 73 -1.06 20.63 -7.35
C PRO A 73 -1.98 21.32 -8.37
N ARG A 74 -3.18 20.77 -8.62
CA ARG A 74 -4.17 21.35 -9.53
C ARG A 74 -5.03 22.42 -8.87
N SER A 75 -5.37 22.25 -7.60
CA SER A 75 -6.27 23.16 -6.86
C SER A 75 -5.56 24.08 -5.87
N ARG A 76 -4.26 23.89 -5.62
CA ARG A 76 -3.52 24.73 -4.65
C ARG A 76 -3.47 26.20 -5.07
N LYS A 77 -3.76 27.08 -4.11
CA LYS A 77 -3.78 28.55 -4.30
C LYS A 77 -2.40 29.20 -4.17
N SER A 78 -1.55 28.63 -3.32
CA SER A 78 -0.20 29.14 -3.04
C SER A 78 0.84 28.04 -3.27
N TRP A 79 2.00 28.46 -3.80
CA TRP A 79 3.16 27.61 -4.03
C TRP A 79 4.31 28.03 -3.12
N PRO A 80 5.20 27.10 -2.73
CA PRO A 80 6.41 27.43 -1.97
C PRO A 80 7.29 28.47 -2.69
N GLN A 81 8.09 29.20 -1.92
CA GLN A 81 8.98 30.23 -2.46
C GLN A 81 10.01 29.60 -3.42
N GLY A 82 10.18 30.22 -4.60
CA GLY A 82 11.12 29.76 -5.62
C GLY A 82 10.54 28.81 -6.67
N TYR A 83 9.24 28.53 -6.70
CA TYR A 83 8.59 27.83 -7.82
C TYR A 83 8.47 28.74 -9.04
N THR A 84 9.11 28.35 -10.14
CA THR A 84 8.95 29.02 -11.44
C THR A 84 7.58 28.72 -12.03
N LYS A 85 7.20 29.38 -13.13
CA LYS A 85 5.95 29.08 -13.84
C LYS A 85 5.97 27.66 -14.41
N ASP A 86 7.10 27.25 -14.97
CA ASP A 86 7.28 25.93 -15.59
C ASP A 86 7.22 24.80 -14.55
N ASP A 87 7.74 25.02 -13.34
CA ASP A 87 7.61 24.07 -12.22
C ASP A 87 6.15 23.84 -11.86
N LYS A 88 5.35 24.91 -11.80
CA LYS A 88 3.92 24.85 -11.46
C LYS A 88 3.13 24.10 -12.54
N ASP A 89 3.41 24.39 -13.80
CA ASP A 89 2.75 23.72 -14.92
C ASP A 89 3.16 22.24 -15.02
N THR A 90 4.40 21.91 -14.64
CA THR A 90 4.84 20.51 -14.51
C THR A 90 4.12 19.79 -13.37
N ALA A 91 4.05 20.42 -12.20
CA ALA A 91 3.44 19.82 -11.01
C ALA A 91 1.93 19.58 -11.16
N ARG A 92 1.21 20.42 -11.91
CA ARG A 92 -0.22 20.20 -12.25
C ARG A 92 -0.48 18.90 -13.01
N ASN A 93 0.53 18.37 -13.68
CA ASN A 93 0.48 17.11 -14.40
C ASN A 93 0.89 15.90 -13.54
N TYR A 94 1.14 16.10 -12.25
CA TYR A 94 1.41 14.99 -11.33
C TYR A 94 0.18 14.13 -11.11
N SER A 95 0.44 12.84 -10.97
CA SER A 95 -0.56 11.84 -10.61
C SER A 95 -0.41 11.48 -9.13
N PRO A 96 -1.49 11.07 -8.47
CA PRO A 96 -1.41 10.49 -7.13
C PRO A 96 -0.85 9.06 -7.27
N LEU A 97 0.34 8.84 -6.73
CA LEU A 97 1.09 7.59 -6.87
C LEU A 97 1.32 6.94 -5.52
N THR A 98 1.26 5.61 -5.50
CA THR A 98 1.52 4.82 -4.29
C THR A 98 2.98 4.92 -3.89
N GLN A 99 3.25 5.47 -2.71
CA GLN A 99 4.59 5.55 -2.12
C GLN A 99 4.86 4.37 -1.17
N ILE A 100 3.90 4.07 -0.29
CA ILE A 100 3.98 2.97 0.67
C ILE A 100 2.70 2.16 0.57
N ILE A 101 2.85 0.84 0.55
CA ILE A 101 1.74 -0.11 0.68
C ILE A 101 1.76 -0.57 2.13
N LEU A 102 0.71 -0.26 2.86
CA LEU A 102 0.57 -0.65 4.27
C LEU A 102 -0.03 -2.04 4.38
N MET A 103 -0.97 -2.36 3.48
CA MET A 103 -1.63 -3.65 3.41
C MET A 103 -2.17 -3.85 1.99
N ASP A 104 -1.97 -5.03 1.42
CA ASP A 104 -2.63 -5.41 0.17
C ASP A 104 -4.14 -5.55 0.38
N GLY A 105 -4.91 -5.39 -0.71
CA GLY A 105 -6.34 -5.64 -0.68
C GLY A 105 -6.64 -7.12 -0.42
N ILE A 106 -7.90 -7.43 -0.09
CA ILE A 106 -8.39 -8.80 0.05
C ILE A 106 -9.63 -8.98 -0.80
N GLU A 107 -9.58 -9.95 -1.70
CA GLU A 107 -10.69 -10.34 -2.56
C GLU A 107 -11.06 -11.80 -2.31
N ALA A 108 -12.36 -12.08 -2.21
CA ALA A 108 -12.93 -13.40 -2.09
C ALA A 108 -13.53 -13.83 -3.42
N TYR A 109 -13.11 -15.00 -3.88
CA TYR A 109 -13.57 -15.65 -5.09
C TYR A 109 -14.37 -16.88 -4.72
N ARG A 110 -15.59 -16.98 -5.24
CA ARG A 110 -16.44 -18.16 -5.08
C ARG A 110 -16.90 -18.64 -6.44
N ARG A 111 -16.70 -19.92 -6.74
CA ARG A 111 -17.12 -20.52 -8.01
C ARG A 111 -18.64 -20.59 -8.10
N GLY A 112 -19.18 -20.44 -9.30
CA GLY A 112 -20.61 -20.57 -9.59
C GLY A 112 -21.38 -19.25 -9.46
N GLY A 113 -22.58 -19.26 -10.03
CA GLY A 113 -23.50 -18.13 -10.12
C GLY A 113 -24.29 -17.89 -8.83
N TRP A 114 -25.53 -17.42 -8.97
CA TRP A 114 -26.34 -16.99 -7.83
C TRP A 114 -26.80 -18.16 -6.97
N GLU A 115 -26.47 -18.11 -5.68
CA GLU A 115 -27.00 -19.05 -4.69
C GLU A 115 -28.47 -18.75 -4.37
N THR A 116 -29.25 -19.80 -4.12
CA THR A 116 -30.64 -19.69 -3.65
C THR A 116 -30.67 -19.30 -2.16
N ALA A 117 -31.85 -18.92 -1.67
CA ALA A 117 -32.04 -18.57 -0.26
C ALA A 117 -31.82 -19.76 0.70
N ASP A 118 -31.95 -20.98 0.17
CA ASP A 118 -31.79 -22.23 0.92
C ASP A 118 -30.33 -22.70 1.00
N SER A 119 -29.43 -22.02 0.27
CA SER A 119 -27.99 -22.30 0.28
C SER A 119 -27.42 -22.20 1.70
N THR A 120 -26.65 -23.22 2.08
CA THR A 120 -25.89 -23.20 3.33
C THR A 120 -24.39 -23.12 3.07
N ARG A 121 -23.62 -22.77 4.11
CA ARG A 121 -22.16 -22.74 4.03
C ARG A 121 -21.55 -24.05 3.53
N TRP A 122 -22.14 -25.19 3.88
CA TRP A 122 -21.59 -26.52 3.59
C TRP A 122 -22.22 -27.18 2.36
N SER A 123 -23.37 -26.67 1.93
CA SER A 123 -24.14 -27.19 0.81
C SER A 123 -24.68 -26.01 0.01
N PRO A 124 -23.89 -25.46 -0.92
CA PRO A 124 -24.34 -24.38 -1.77
C PRO A 124 -25.38 -24.87 -2.78
N GLU A 125 -26.50 -24.17 -2.84
CA GLU A 125 -27.54 -24.41 -3.83
C GLU A 125 -27.57 -23.25 -4.82
N TYR A 126 -27.43 -23.56 -6.11
CA TYR A 126 -27.36 -22.56 -7.17
C TYR A 126 -28.68 -22.48 -7.95
N ALA A 127 -28.98 -21.30 -8.49
CA ALA A 127 -30.00 -21.18 -9.52
C ALA A 127 -29.70 -22.14 -10.68
N GLN A 128 -30.75 -22.74 -11.25
CA GLN A 128 -30.64 -23.81 -12.23
C GLN A 128 -29.68 -23.44 -13.38
N GLY A 129 -28.67 -24.29 -13.61
CA GLY A 129 -27.67 -24.11 -14.66
C GLY A 129 -26.48 -23.22 -14.31
N THR A 130 -26.49 -22.53 -13.17
CA THR A 130 -25.48 -21.51 -12.85
C THR A 130 -24.29 -22.01 -12.02
N GLU A 131 -24.29 -23.27 -11.57
CA GLU A 131 -23.23 -23.84 -10.70
C GLU A 131 -21.82 -23.73 -11.29
N ASN A 132 -21.69 -23.82 -12.61
CA ASN A 132 -20.42 -23.75 -13.32
C ASN A 132 -20.20 -22.40 -14.02
N GLU A 133 -21.06 -21.41 -13.79
CA GLU A 133 -20.94 -20.09 -14.40
C GLU A 133 -19.91 -19.23 -13.65
N GLY A 134 -18.65 -19.34 -14.08
CA GLY A 134 -17.59 -18.41 -13.70
C GLY A 134 -17.31 -18.32 -12.19
N PHE A 135 -16.88 -17.13 -11.77
CA PHE A 135 -16.55 -16.81 -10.39
C PHE A 135 -17.21 -15.50 -9.97
N ARG A 136 -17.82 -15.51 -8.79
CA ARG A 136 -18.23 -14.30 -8.08
C ARG A 136 -17.05 -13.76 -7.31
N VAL A 137 -16.80 -12.47 -7.45
CA VAL A 137 -15.71 -11.77 -6.75
C VAL A 137 -16.31 -10.74 -5.82
N ARG A 138 -15.86 -10.75 -4.56
CA ARG A 138 -16.18 -9.71 -3.59
C ARG A 138 -14.91 -9.17 -2.97
N ARG A 139 -14.71 -7.86 -3.08
CA ARG A 139 -13.69 -7.17 -2.30
C ARG A 139 -14.15 -7.11 -0.84
N ILE A 140 -13.32 -7.65 0.04
CA ILE A 140 -13.53 -7.59 1.49
C ILE A 140 -12.91 -6.31 2.03
N VAL A 141 -11.68 -6.02 1.63
CA VAL A 141 -10.93 -4.84 2.06
C VAL A 141 -10.15 -4.27 0.87
N PRO A 142 -10.16 -2.94 0.64
CA PRO A 142 -9.27 -2.30 -0.33
C PRO A 142 -7.81 -2.34 0.15
N ALA A 143 -6.87 -2.13 -0.77
CA ALA A 143 -5.48 -1.96 -0.38
C ALA A 143 -5.30 -0.65 0.38
N TRP A 144 -4.54 -0.65 1.47
CA TRP A 144 -4.24 0.55 2.25
C TRP A 144 -2.92 1.13 1.77
N THR A 145 -2.98 2.33 1.22
CA THR A 145 -1.84 2.98 0.59
C THR A 145 -1.59 4.36 1.19
N TYR A 146 -0.31 4.71 1.20
CA TYR A 146 0.16 6.07 1.41
C TYR A 146 0.57 6.62 0.06
N LEU A 147 0.02 7.76 -0.32
CA LEU A 147 0.24 8.35 -1.63
C LEU A 147 1.20 9.54 -1.58
N ARG A 148 1.75 9.85 -2.75
CA ARG A 148 2.49 11.07 -3.03
C ARG A 148 2.05 11.64 -4.37
N TRP A 149 2.18 12.95 -4.54
CA TRP A 149 2.09 13.56 -5.87
C TRP A 149 3.40 13.35 -6.63
N GLY A 150 3.32 12.94 -7.89
CA GLY A 150 4.51 12.92 -8.75
C GLY A 150 4.27 12.30 -10.12
N LYS A 151 5.38 11.96 -10.78
CA LYS A 151 5.38 11.13 -11.99
C LYS A 151 5.87 9.73 -11.67
N PRO A 152 5.29 8.69 -12.31
CA PRO A 152 5.74 7.32 -12.11
C PRO A 152 7.18 7.18 -12.61
N ARG A 153 7.90 6.22 -12.04
CA ARG A 153 9.22 5.84 -12.54
C ARG A 153 9.15 5.41 -14.00
N ARG A 154 10.22 5.72 -14.73
CA ARG A 154 10.42 5.24 -16.09
C ARG A 154 11.72 4.45 -16.13
N PHE A 155 11.63 3.28 -16.77
CA PHE A 155 12.77 2.43 -17.02
C PHE A 155 12.94 2.29 -18.53
N GLU A 156 14.17 2.45 -19.01
CA GLU A 156 14.53 2.09 -20.38
C GLU A 156 15.66 1.05 -20.32
N ARG A 157 15.44 -0.09 -20.98
CA ARG A 157 16.40 -1.21 -21.02
C ARG A 157 16.87 -1.67 -19.62
N GLY A 158 15.98 -1.63 -18.63
CA GLY A 158 16.27 -2.05 -17.25
C GLY A 158 17.00 -1.01 -16.39
N VAL A 159 17.31 0.17 -16.94
CA VAL A 159 17.92 1.28 -16.20
C VAL A 159 16.86 2.31 -15.88
N GLU A 160 16.79 2.74 -14.62
CA GLU A 160 15.90 3.82 -14.22
C GLU A 160 16.36 5.14 -14.84
N ILE A 161 15.48 5.79 -15.61
CA ILE A 161 15.71 7.15 -16.09
C ILE A 161 15.12 8.10 -15.06
N ALA A 162 15.81 8.24 -13.94
CA ALA A 162 15.51 9.24 -12.92
C ALA A 162 16.33 10.49 -13.20
N ASN A 163 15.68 11.55 -13.71
CA ASN A 163 16.31 12.85 -13.86
C ASN A 163 15.45 13.91 -13.14
N GLU A 164 16.10 14.82 -12.41
CA GLU A 164 15.46 15.94 -11.74
C GLU A 164 14.62 16.79 -12.69
N LYS A 165 15.06 16.92 -13.96
CA LYS A 165 14.27 17.59 -15.00
C LYS A 165 12.92 16.90 -15.29
N ILE A 166 12.81 15.60 -15.08
CA ILE A 166 11.59 14.82 -15.35
C ILE A 166 10.63 14.88 -14.16
N HIS A 167 11.18 14.70 -12.96
CA HIS A 167 10.40 14.60 -11.71
C HIS A 167 10.12 15.97 -11.07
N GLY A 168 10.80 17.04 -11.51
CA GLY A 168 10.56 18.42 -11.10
C GLY A 168 11.17 18.75 -9.75
N LYS A 169 11.00 20.00 -9.32
CA LYS A 169 11.64 20.57 -8.13
C LYS A 169 11.24 19.91 -6.80
N ASP A 170 10.08 19.28 -6.75
CA ASP A 170 9.61 18.49 -5.59
C ASP A 170 10.39 17.17 -5.40
N TRP A 171 11.21 16.77 -6.38
CA TRP A 171 12.01 15.56 -6.29
C TRP A 171 13.32 15.81 -5.54
N ASN A 172 13.35 15.43 -4.26
CA ASN A 172 14.51 15.61 -3.38
C ASN A 172 15.62 14.56 -3.60
N GLY A 173 16.03 14.36 -4.86
CA GLY A 173 17.22 13.60 -5.22
C GLY A 173 17.10 12.07 -5.26
N GLY A 174 15.91 11.50 -5.05
CA GLY A 174 15.73 10.05 -5.22
C GLY A 174 14.44 9.52 -4.63
N PHE A 175 14.15 8.27 -4.97
CA PHE A 175 13.18 7.49 -4.23
C PHE A 175 13.89 6.81 -3.07
N VAL A 176 13.28 6.82 -1.88
CA VAL A 176 13.78 6.00 -0.78
C VAL A 176 13.60 4.53 -1.18
N GLU A 177 14.71 3.84 -1.40
CA GLU A 177 14.72 2.40 -1.58
C GLU A 177 14.65 1.70 -0.24
N PHE A 178 14.23 0.44 -0.24
CA PHE A 178 14.18 -0.34 0.99
C PHE A 178 15.54 -0.39 1.70
N GLN A 179 16.64 -0.37 0.94
CA GLN A 179 18.00 -0.38 1.46
C GLN A 179 18.45 0.95 2.08
N ASP A 180 17.73 2.05 1.81
CA ASP A 180 18.02 3.38 2.33
C ASP A 180 17.32 3.64 3.67
N VAL A 181 16.45 2.72 4.11
CA VAL A 181 15.75 2.79 5.39
C VAL A 181 16.71 2.43 6.52
N GLU A 182 16.82 3.32 7.50
CA GLU A 182 17.65 3.09 8.69
C GLU A 182 17.27 1.75 9.38
N GLY A 183 18.28 0.92 9.66
CA GLY A 183 18.10 -0.40 10.26
C GLY A 183 17.95 -1.56 9.26
N VAL A 184 17.85 -1.30 7.96
CA VAL A 184 17.88 -2.35 6.93
C VAL A 184 19.34 -2.72 6.59
N PRO A 185 19.74 -4.01 6.70
CA PRO A 185 21.08 -4.44 6.32
C PRO A 185 21.32 -4.22 4.82
N LYS A 186 22.44 -3.57 4.47
CA LYS A 186 22.83 -3.43 3.06
C LYS A 186 23.20 -4.80 2.49
N PRO A 187 22.81 -5.12 1.24
CA PRO A 187 23.23 -6.36 0.60
C PRO A 187 24.76 -6.42 0.59
N ARG A 188 25.30 -7.60 0.88
CA ARG A 188 26.75 -7.80 0.71
C ARG A 188 27.07 -7.62 -0.77
N PRO A 189 28.16 -6.91 -1.11
CA PRO A 189 28.60 -6.85 -2.50
C PRO A 189 28.76 -8.28 -3.01
N VAL A 190 28.12 -8.57 -4.14
CA VAL A 190 28.38 -9.81 -4.87
C VAL A 190 29.82 -9.69 -5.32
N VAL A 191 30.69 -10.51 -4.75
CA VAL A 191 32.03 -10.69 -5.30
C VAL A 191 31.80 -11.39 -6.63
N GLU A 192 31.91 -10.64 -7.73
CA GLU A 192 32.04 -11.25 -9.05
C GLU A 192 33.29 -12.14 -8.97
N ASN A 193 33.07 -13.46 -8.92
CA ASN A 193 34.14 -14.39 -9.14
C ASN A 193 34.49 -14.26 -10.63
N ASP A 194 35.50 -13.46 -10.93
CA ASP A 194 36.23 -13.55 -12.19
C ASP A 194 36.90 -14.92 -12.26
N GLY A 195 36.19 -15.90 -12.82
CA GLY A 195 36.66 -17.25 -13.13
C GLY A 195 35.52 -18.03 -13.79
N ASP A 196 35.62 -18.61 -14.98
CA ASP A 196 36.79 -19.07 -15.71
C ASP A 196 36.61 -18.82 -17.21
N SER A 197 37.54 -18.09 -17.82
CA SER A 197 37.83 -18.28 -19.24
C SER A 197 38.58 -19.61 -19.38
N SER A 198 37.85 -20.66 -19.77
CA SER A 198 38.41 -21.90 -20.32
C SER A 198 38.06 -22.02 -21.80
#